data_AF-A0A7C6SAA3-F1
#
_entry.id   AF-A0A7C6SAA3-F1
#
_cell.length_a   1.000
_cell.length_b   1.000
_cell.length_c   1.000
_cell.angle_alpha   90.00
_cell.angle_beta   90.00
_cell.angle_gamma   90.00
#
_symmetry.space_group_name_H-M   'P 1'
#
loop_
_entity.id
_entity.type
_entity.pdbx_description
1 polymer ?
#
loop_
_entity_poly.entity_id
_entity_poly.type
_entity_poly.pdbx_seq_one_letter_code
_entity_poly.pdbx_strand_id
1 'polypeptide(L)'
;MNTYIATFFMHFGSVRYERLCKSKGYEARTMPVPRNLSSSCGSCVKYTAPEPVFDPEHDEMELMVICNEDGSYTEIYKAEDL
;
A
#
# COMPACT_ATOMS: atom_id res chain seq x y z
N MET A 1 2.01 -0.12 16.37
CA MET A 1 1.72 -0.71 15.06
C MET A 1 0.92 0.32 14.29
N ASN A 2 1.33 0.60 13.07
CA ASN A 2 0.76 1.64 12.23
C ASN A 2 -0.04 1.00 11.11
N THR A 3 -1.07 1.70 10.63
CA THR A 3 -1.85 1.26 9.48
C THR A 3 -1.36 1.99 8.24
N TYR A 4 -1.13 1.23 7.18
CA TYR A 4 -0.63 1.75 5.91
C TYR A 4 -1.59 1.40 4.77
N ILE A 5 -1.56 2.21 3.72
CA ILE A 5 -2.18 1.90 2.43
C ILE A 5 -1.10 2.03 1.36
N ALA A 6 -0.94 0.99 0.55
CA ALA A 6 -0.10 0.98 -0.63
C ALA A 6 -0.97 0.85 -1.89
N THR A 7 -0.72 1.68 -2.90
CA THR A 7 -1.35 1.61 -4.23
C THR A 7 -0.36 1.12 -5.28
N PHE A 8 -0.85 0.67 -6.44
CA PHE A 8 -0.05 -0.07 -7.42
C PHE A 8 -0.42 0.28 -8.85
N PHE A 9 0.58 0.26 -9.74
CA PHE A 9 0.38 0.45 -11.18
C PHE A 9 -0.41 -0.69 -11.80
N MET A 10 -0.28 -1.90 -11.24
CA MET A 10 -0.91 -3.12 -11.73
C MET A 10 -1.65 -3.85 -10.62
N HIS A 11 -2.82 -4.40 -10.95
CA HIS A 11 -3.63 -5.18 -10.00
C HIS A 11 -2.88 -6.41 -9.47
N PHE A 12 -2.03 -7.02 -10.29
CA PHE A 12 -1.23 -8.16 -9.84
C PHE A 12 -0.21 -7.76 -8.77
N GLY A 13 0.30 -6.53 -8.80
CA GLY A 13 1.16 -5.96 -7.75
C GLY A 13 0.45 -5.88 -6.40
N SER A 14 -0.82 -5.46 -6.36
CA SER A 14 -1.58 -5.43 -5.10
C SER A 14 -1.78 -6.83 -4.50
N VAL A 15 -2.07 -7.82 -5.33
CA VAL A 15 -2.24 -9.22 -4.89
C VAL A 15 -0.93 -9.83 -4.38
N ARG A 16 0.19 -9.58 -5.07
CA ARG A 16 1.53 -10.02 -4.61
C ARG A 16 1.89 -9.37 -3.27
N TYR A 17 1.68 -8.07 -3.17
CA TYR A 17 2.03 -7.31 -1.98
C TYR A 17 1.19 -7.72 -0.76
N GLU A 18 -0.10 -8.02 -0.93
CA GLU A 18 -0.92 -8.59 0.16
C GLU A 18 -0.30 -9.90 0.69
N ARG A 19 0.17 -10.78 -0.21
CA ARG A 19 0.84 -12.03 0.19
C ARG A 19 2.17 -11.77 0.89
N LEU A 20 2.94 -10.80 0.42
CA LEU A 20 4.19 -10.38 1.07
C LEU A 20 3.94 -9.95 2.51
N CYS A 21 3.00 -9.03 2.76
CA CYS A 21 2.66 -8.58 4.10
C CYS A 21 2.20 -9.74 5.00
N LYS A 22 1.33 -10.63 4.48
CA LYS A 22 0.88 -11.82 5.23
C LYS A 22 2.02 -12.79 5.54
N SER A 23 2.97 -12.97 4.62
CA SER A 23 4.14 -13.84 4.86
C SER A 23 5.04 -13.33 5.98
N LYS A 24 5.02 -12.01 6.24
CA LYS A 24 5.71 -11.35 7.37
C LYS A 24 4.88 -11.36 8.66
N GLY A 25 3.71 -11.99 8.66
CA GLY A 25 2.80 -12.06 9.82
C GLY A 25 1.93 -10.83 10.03
N TYR A 26 1.84 -9.94 9.04
CA TYR A 26 1.02 -8.73 9.13
C TYR A 26 -0.39 -8.95 8.61
N GLU A 27 -1.37 -8.34 9.28
CA GLU A 27 -2.72 -8.23 8.75
C GLU A 27 -2.70 -7.36 7.50
N ALA A 28 -3.14 -7.92 6.37
CA ALA A 28 -3.18 -7.21 5.09
C ALA A 28 -4.40 -7.66 4.29
N ARG A 29 -4.99 -6.72 3.57
CA ARG A 29 -6.15 -6.95 2.71
C ARG A 29 -6.12 -6.04 1.48
N THR A 30 -6.38 -6.62 0.32
CA THR A 30 -6.72 -5.87 -0.88
C THR A 30 -8.12 -5.26 -0.77
N MET A 31 -8.25 -3.99 -1.13
CA MET A 31 -9.53 -3.25 -1.14
C MET A 31 -9.54 -2.19 -2.26
N PRO A 32 -10.72 -1.63 -2.61
CA PRO A 32 -10.79 -0.47 -3.50
C PRO A 32 -10.03 0.72 -2.90
N VAL A 33 -9.40 1.52 -3.76
CA VAL A 33 -8.63 2.70 -3.36
C VAL A 33 -9.56 3.72 -2.68
N PRO A 34 -9.20 4.28 -1.50
CA PRO A 34 -9.94 5.37 -0.88
C PRO A 34 -10.07 6.58 -1.80
N ARG A 35 -11.21 7.29 -1.78
CA ARG A 35 -11.49 8.45 -2.65
C ARG A 35 -10.43 9.57 -2.59
N ASN A 36 -9.74 9.70 -1.46
CA ASN A 36 -8.73 10.72 -1.24
C ASN A 36 -7.34 10.30 -1.77
N LEU A 37 -7.21 9.07 -2.25
CA LEU A 37 -6.00 8.53 -2.86
C LEU A 37 -6.30 8.16 -4.32
N SER A 38 -5.26 8.12 -5.15
CA SER A 38 -5.34 7.71 -6.55
C SER A 38 -4.48 6.47 -6.79
N SER A 39 -4.91 5.64 -7.73
CA SER A 39 -4.10 4.53 -8.24
C SER A 39 -4.45 4.20 -9.67
N SER A 40 -3.50 3.74 -10.47
CA SER A 40 -3.76 3.33 -11.86
C SER A 40 -4.60 2.07 -11.95
N CYS A 41 -4.45 1.10 -11.03
CA CYS A 41 -5.19 -0.16 -11.08
C CYS A 41 -6.49 -0.18 -10.28
N GLY A 42 -6.82 0.91 -9.57
CA GLY A 42 -8.04 1.03 -8.75
C GLY A 42 -8.07 0.16 -7.49
N SER A 43 -6.99 -0.58 -7.20
CA SER A 43 -6.87 -1.50 -6.07
C SER A 43 -5.67 -1.14 -5.19
N CYS A 44 -5.87 -1.13 -3.88
CA CYS A 44 -4.82 -0.89 -2.89
C CYS A 44 -4.75 -2.02 -1.88
N VAL A 45 -3.64 -2.11 -1.14
CA VAL A 45 -3.51 -2.99 0.03
C VAL A 45 -3.47 -2.14 1.29
N LYS A 46 -4.40 -2.41 2.20
CA LYS A 46 -4.36 -1.88 3.57
C LYS A 46 -3.71 -2.91 4.48
N TYR A 47 -2.70 -2.52 5.27
CA TYR A 47 -1.99 -3.43 6.16
C TYR A 47 -1.53 -2.76 7.46
N THR A 48 -1.30 -3.59 8.49
CA THR A 48 -0.84 -3.14 9.81
C THR A 48 0.55 -3.69 10.12
N ALA A 49 1.54 -2.83 10.32
CA ALA A 49 2.93 -3.21 10.58
C ALA A 49 3.61 -2.22 11.54
N PRO A 50 4.73 -2.59 12.19
CA PRO A 50 5.51 -1.62 12.98
C PRO A 50 6.19 -0.57 12.08
N GLU A 51 6.61 -0.96 10.89
CA GLU A 51 7.34 -0.14 9.92
C GLU A 51 6.78 -0.35 8.50
N PRO A 52 7.02 0.58 7.56
CA PRO A 52 6.67 0.41 6.15
C PRO A 52 7.28 -0.86 5.55
N VAL A 53 6.50 -1.57 4.72
CA VAL A 53 6.95 -2.77 4.03
C VAL A 53 7.27 -2.45 2.58
N PHE A 54 8.54 -2.48 2.19
CA PHE A 54 8.92 -2.36 0.77
C PHE A 54 9.15 -3.74 0.14
N ASP A 55 8.85 -3.84 -1.15
CA ASP A 55 9.15 -4.99 -2.00
C ASP A 55 10.18 -4.57 -3.06
N PRO A 56 11.49 -4.62 -2.75
CA PRO A 56 12.53 -4.17 -3.67
C PRO A 56 12.67 -5.08 -4.91
N GLU A 57 12.05 -6.26 -4.91
CA GLU A 57 12.05 -7.16 -6.07
C GLU A 57 10.98 -6.76 -7.10
N HIS A 58 10.01 -5.94 -6.72
CA HIS A 58 8.87 -5.56 -7.56
C HIS A 58 8.58 -4.06 -7.49
N ASP A 59 8.96 -3.35 -8.54
CA ASP A 59 8.77 -1.90 -8.68
C ASP A 59 7.36 -1.53 -9.18
N GLU A 60 6.33 -2.07 -8.52
CA GLU A 60 4.93 -1.89 -8.93
C GLU A 60 4.16 -0.91 -8.04
N MET A 61 4.77 -0.48 -6.93
CA MET A 61 4.15 0.40 -5.95
C MET A 61 4.14 1.84 -6.46
N GLU A 62 2.97 2.47 -6.40
CA GLU A 62 2.77 3.86 -6.85
C GLU A 62 2.91 4.85 -5.70
N LEU A 63 2.24 4.58 -4.59
CA LEU A 63 2.13 5.46 -3.44
C LEU A 63 1.99 4.60 -2.19
N MET A 64 2.69 4.98 -1.13
CA MET A 64 2.46 4.47 0.22
C MET A 64 2.15 5.63 1.16
N VAL A 65 1.09 5.47 1.93
CA VAL A 65 0.71 6.39 2.99
C VAL A 65 0.55 5.67 4.32
N ILE A 66 0.80 6.39 5.41
CA ILE A 66 0.34 6.00 6.75
C ILE A 66 -1.06 6.60 6.99
N CYS A 67 -1.96 5.83 7.61
CA CYS A 67 -3.27 6.30 8.05
C CYS A 67 -3.17 6.87 9.46
N ASN A 68 -3.45 8.16 9.60
CA ASN A 68 -3.45 8.86 10.88
C ASN A 68 -4.78 8.64 11.62
N GLU A 69 -4.79 8.85 12.94
CA GLU A 69 -5.98 8.67 13.79
C GLU A 69 -7.13 9.63 13.44
N ASP A 70 -6.80 10.81 12.89
CA ASP A 70 -7.76 11.82 12.43
C ASP A 70 -8.38 11.49 11.06
N GLY A 71 -8.01 10.35 10.47
CA GLY A 71 -8.45 9.92 9.14
C GLY A 71 -7.69 10.55 7.98
N SER A 72 -6.68 11.38 8.26
CA SER A 72 -5.76 11.91 7.24
C SER A 72 -4.73 10.86 6.82
N TYR A 73 -4.06 11.14 5.70
CA TYR A 73 -2.97 10.30 5.18
C TYR A 73 -1.68 11.10 5.15
N THR A 74 -0.58 10.51 5.58
CA THR A 74 0.76 11.07 5.40
C THR A 74 1.53 10.23 4.40
N GLU A 75 2.06 10.87 3.36
CA GLU A 75 2.86 10.22 2.33
C GLU A 75 4.19 9.71 2.90
N ILE A 76 4.50 8.45 2.62
CA ILE A 76 5.74 7.77 2.99
C ILE A 76 6.61 7.57 1.75
N TYR A 77 5.99 7.26 0.63
CA TYR A 77 6.65 7.00 -0.64
C TYR A 77 5.70 7.35 -1.78
N LYS A 78 6.23 7.89 -2.87
CA LYS A 78 5.52 8.05 -4.14
C LYS A 78 6.51 7.79 -5.27
N ALA A 79 6.15 6.91 -6.19
CA ALA A 79 6.90 6.71 -7.42
C ALA A 79 6.87 8.01 -8.25
N GLU A 80 8.00 8.37 -8.85
CA GLU A 80 8.02 9.45 -9.84
C GLU A 80 7.22 8.98 -11.07
N ASP A 81 6.37 9.85 -11.63
CA ASP A 81 5.74 9.60 -12.93
C ASP A 81 6.85 9.33 -13.95
N LEU A 82 6.90 8.10 -14.49
CA LEU A 82 7.82 7.69 -15.55
C LEU A 82 7.64 8.50 -16.84
#